data_AF-A0A1H8VM04-F1
#
_entry.id   AF-A0A1H8VM04-F1
#
_cell.length_a   1.000
_cell.length_b   1.000
_cell.length_c   1.000
_cell.angle_alpha   90.00
_cell.angle_beta   90.00
_cell.angle_gamma   90.00
#
_symmetry.space_group_name_H-M   'P 1'
#
loop_
_entity.id
_entity.type
_entity.pdbx_description
1 polymer ?
#
loop_
_entity_poly.entity_id
_entity_poly.type
_entity_poly.pdbx_seq_one_letter_code
_entity_poly.pdbx_strand_id
1 'polypeptide(L)' 'MATVDFTLNVSRDDMLAYYGGYSSQVVVCSDDGVWVQFPANRLRAFVNHDGVHGRFRLYYDESGRIERLDRL' A
#
# COMPACT_ATOMS: atom_id res chain seq x y z
N MET A 1 -18.88 1.94 -3.78
CA MET A 1 -17.53 1.53 -3.37
C MET A 1 -16.52 2.48 -4.00
N ALA A 2 -15.71 3.15 -3.19
CA ALA A 2 -14.67 4.05 -3.68
C ALA A 2 -13.36 3.26 -3.85
N THR A 3 -12.61 3.58 -4.91
CA THR A 3 -11.32 2.94 -5.19
C THR A 3 -10.28 3.99 -5.48
N VAL A 4 -9.03 3.71 -5.10
CA VAL A 4 -7.90 4.58 -5.39
C VAL A 4 -6.78 3.75 -6.00
N ASP A 5 -6.28 4.21 -7.14
CA ASP A 5 -5.20 3.58 -7.87
C ASP A 5 -3.90 4.34 -7.62
N PHE A 6 -2.82 3.60 -7.37
CA PHE A 6 -1.49 4.18 -7.17
C PHE A 6 -0.40 3.23 -7.66
N THR A 7 0.76 3.79 -7.95
CA THR A 7 1.97 3.02 -8.24
C THR A 7 2.85 3.00 -7.01
N LEU A 8 3.33 1.82 -6.65
CA LEU A 8 4.25 1.64 -5.54
C LEU A 8 5.58 1.08 -6.07
N ASN A 9 6.67 1.68 -5.61
CA ASN A 9 8.04 1.26 -5.91
C ASN A 9 8.84 1.40 -4.62
N VAL A 10 8.83 0.33 -3.82
CA VAL A 10 9.48 0.29 -2.51
C VAL A 10 10.50 -0.84 -2.52
N SER A 11 11.73 -0.51 -2.17
CA SER A 11 12.82 -1.48 -2.14
C SER A 11 12.62 -2.50 -1.02
N ARG A 12 13.30 -3.65 -1.11
CA ARG A 12 13.31 -4.63 -0.02
C ARG A 12 13.85 -4.04 1.30
N ASP A 13 14.84 -3.15 1.24
CA ASP A 13 15.47 -2.57 2.42
C ASP A 13 14.49 -1.66 3.18
N ASP A 14 13.76 -0.82 2.44
CA ASP A 14 12.65 -0.01 2.97
C ASP A 14 11.56 -0.90 3.58
N MET A 15 11.20 -2.01 2.91
CA MET A 15 10.25 -2.97 3.46
C MET A 15 10.77 -3.62 4.75
N LEU A 16 12.06 -3.96 4.85
CA LEU A 16 12.66 -4.52 6.06
C LEU A 16 12.64 -3.53 7.23
N ALA A 17 12.91 -2.25 6.95
CA ALA A 17 12.76 -1.18 7.95
C ALA A 17 11.32 -1.09 8.47
N TYR A 18 10.32 -1.31 7.61
CA TYR A 18 8.91 -1.34 8.01
C TYR A 18 8.52 -2.56 8.86
N TYR A 19 9.23 -3.70 8.72
CA TYR A 19 9.01 -4.88 9.59
C TYR A 19 9.75 -4.78 10.94
N GLY A 20 10.72 -3.87 11.07
CA GLY A 20 11.45 -3.63 12.32
C GLY A 20 10.70 -2.79 13.36
N GLY A 21 9.53 -2.24 13.03
CA GLY A 21 8.74 -1.35 13.90
C GLY A 21 7.36 -1.90 14.28
N TYR A 22 6.80 -1.38 15.39
CA TYR A 22 5.53 -1.86 15.98
C TYR A 22 4.26 -1.51 15.17
N SER A 23 4.30 -0.55 14.24
CA SER A 23 3.16 -0.23 13.36
C SER A 23 3.57 0.76 12.26
N SER A 24 4.12 0.25 11.18
CA SER A 24 4.51 1.10 10.05
C SER A 24 3.33 1.43 9.15
N GLN A 25 3.14 2.71 8.85
CA GLN A 25 2.18 3.21 7.87
C GLN A 25 2.91 3.46 6.54
N VAL A 26 2.28 3.08 5.44
CA VAL A 26 2.69 3.41 4.08
C VAL A 26 1.87 4.60 3.64
N VAL A 27 2.55 5.64 3.15
CA VAL A 27 1.92 6.84 2.59
C VAL A 27 2.29 6.90 1.12
N VAL A 28 1.30 7.00 0.25
CA VAL A 28 1.47 7.02 -1.21
C VAL A 28 0.56 8.07 -1.82
N CYS A 29 1.03 8.72 -2.89
CA CYS A 29 0.21 9.60 -3.69
C CYS A 29 -0.51 8.77 -4.76
N SER A 30 -1.83 8.91 -4.87
CA SER A 30 -2.61 8.29 -5.93
C SER A 30 -2.38 8.93 -7.28
N ASP A 31 -2.83 8.25 -8.33
CA ASP A 31 -2.81 8.78 -9.70
C ASP A 31 -3.61 10.10 -9.81
N ASP A 32 -4.70 10.21 -9.04
CA ASP A 32 -5.54 11.41 -8.93
C ASP A 32 -4.96 12.51 -8.02
N GLY A 33 -3.76 12.33 -7.47
CA GLY A 33 -3.11 13.31 -6.58
C GLY A 33 -3.60 13.30 -5.13
N VAL A 34 -4.34 12.27 -4.72
CA VAL A 34 -4.83 12.10 -3.35
C VAL A 34 -3.80 11.31 -2.54
N TRP A 35 -3.43 11.83 -1.38
CA TRP A 35 -2.57 11.10 -0.45
C TRP A 35 -3.35 10.02 0.29
N VAL A 36 -2.85 8.79 0.22
CA VAL A 36 -3.44 7.63 0.86
C VAL A 36 -2.45 7.07 1.89
N GLN A 37 -2.95 6.80 3.09
CA GLN A 37 -2.19 6.10 4.13
C GLN A 37 -2.84 4.77 4.47
N PHE A 38 -2.03 3.73 4.64
CA PHE A 38 -2.50 2.41 5.06
C PHE A 38 -1.41 1.63 5.77
N PRO A 39 -1.77 0.63 6.61
CA PRO A 39 -0.75 -0.12 7.35
C PRO A 39 0.09 -1.00 6.41
N ALA A 40 1.41 -0.98 6.61
CA ALA A 40 2.39 -1.68 5.78
C ALA A 40 2.17 -3.20 5.73
N ASN A 41 1.50 -3.76 6.74
CA ASN A 41 1.14 -5.19 6.78
C ASN A 41 0.26 -5.62 5.60
N ARG A 42 -0.51 -4.71 4.98
CA ARG A 42 -1.29 -4.98 3.77
C ARG A 42 -0.40 -5.28 2.56
N LEU A 43 0.80 -4.70 2.52
CA LEU A 43 1.79 -4.98 1.47
C LEU A 43 2.47 -6.34 1.62
N ARG A 44 2.35 -7.01 2.78
CA ARG A 44 3.07 -8.26 3.06
C ARG A 44 2.80 -9.37 2.04
N ALA A 45 1.58 -9.45 1.53
CA ALA A 45 1.20 -10.40 0.47
C ALA A 45 1.82 -10.08 -0.89
N PHE A 46 2.38 -8.88 -1.06
CA PHE A 46 2.91 -8.34 -2.31
C PHE A 46 4.43 -8.14 -2.26
N VAL A 47 5.10 -8.47 -1.15
CA VAL A 47 6.57 -8.38 -1.04
C VAL A 47 7.22 -9.52 -1.81
N ASN A 48 8.06 -9.17 -2.77
CA ASN A 48 8.94 -10.10 -3.49
C ASN A 48 10.40 -9.88 -3.08
N HIS A 49 11.30 -10.66 -3.69
CA HIS A 49 12.76 -10.52 -3.56
C HIS A 49 13.24 -9.05 -3.72
N ASP A 50 12.68 -8.30 -4.67
CA ASP A 50 13.10 -6.91 -4.95
C ASP A 50 12.41 -5.86 -4.08
N GLY A 51 11.46 -6.27 -3.23
CA GLY A 51 10.54 -5.36 -2.53
C GLY A 51 9.14 -5.39 -3.13
N VAL A 52 8.46 -4.25 -3.13
CA VAL A 52 7.08 -4.11 -3.62
C VAL A 52 7.06 -3.14 -4.79
N HIS A 53 6.75 -3.68 -5.96
CA HIS A 53 6.75 -2.94 -7.22
C HIS A 53 5.49 -3.25 -7.99
N GLY A 54 4.83 -2.22 -8.51
CA GLY A 54 3.68 -2.38 -9.40
C GLY A 54 2.57 -1.38 -9.14
N ARG A 55 1.44 -1.59 -9.82
CA ARG A 55 0.24 -0.78 -9.66
C ARG A 55 -0.71 -1.49 -8.72
N PHE A 56 -1.34 -0.72 -7.86
CA PHE A 56 -2.23 -1.22 -6.82
C PHE A 56 -3.54 -0.46 -6.82
N ARG A 57 -4.59 -1.15 -6.40
CA ARG A 57 -5.91 -0.58 -6.17
C ARG A 57 -6.32 -0.83 -4.72
N LEU A 58 -6.63 0.25 -4.02
CA LEU A 58 -7.18 0.20 -2.68
C LEU A 58 -8.69 0.40 -2.73
N TYR A 59 -9.43 -0.48 -2.07
CA TYR A 59 -10.87 -0.47 -1.99
C TYR A 59 -11.31 0.03 -0.62
N TYR A 60 -12.27 0.93 -0.63
CA TYR A 60 -12.89 1.48 0.56
C TYR A 60 -14.34 1.01 0.69
N ASP A 61 -14.72 0.71 1.93
CA ASP A 61 -16.12 0.50 2.29
C ASP A 61 -16.92 1.82 2.28
N GLU A 62 -18.23 1.73 2.51
CA GLU A 62 -19.13 2.89 2.56
C GLU A 62 -18.84 3.83 3.75
N SER A 63 -18.08 3.37 4.74
CA SER A 63 -17.62 4.17 5.90
C SER A 63 -16.23 4.79 5.67
N GLY A 64 -15.63 4.61 4.49
CA GLY A 64 -14.29 5.10 4.16
C GLY A 64 -13.15 4.30 4.78
N ARG A 65 -13.41 3.09 5.30
CA ARG A 65 -12.35 2.20 5.81
C ARG A 65 -11.80 1.32 4.69
N ILE A 66 -10.54 0.95 4.83
CA ILE A 66 -9.86 0.10 3.85
C ILE A 66 -10.38 -1.33 3.95
N GLU A 67 -11.10 -1.75 2.91
CA GLU A 67 -11.63 -3.09 2.76
C GLU A 67 -10.56 -4.01 2.16
N ARG A 68 -10.04 -3.67 0.98
CA ARG A 68 -9.17 -4.56 0.19
C ARG A 68 -8.03 -3.80 -0.49
N LEU A 69 -6.92 -4.50 -0.75
CA LEU A 69 -5.81 -4.04 -1.58
C LEU A 69 -5.53 -5.12 -2.63
N ASP A 70 -5.59 -4.76 -3.91
CA ASP A 70 -5.28 -5.64 -5.02
C ASP A 70 -4.09 -5.10 -5.82
N ARG A 71 -3.31 -6.00 -6.42
CA ARG A 71 -2.31 -5.66 -7.45
C ARG A 71 -2.98 -5.73 -8.82
N LEU A 72 -2.75 -4.72 -9.66
CA LEU A 72 -3.21 -4.63 -11.05
C LEU A 72 -2.19 -5.21 -12.02
#